data_AF-A0A959Z2Z2-F1
#
_entry.id   AF-A0A959Z2Z2-F1
#
_cell.length_a   1.000
_cell.length_b   1.000
_cell.length_c   1.000
_cell.angle_alpha   90.00
_cell.angle_beta   90.00
_cell.angle_gamma   90.00
#
_symmetry.space_group_name_H-M   'P 1'
#
loop_
_entity.id
_entity.type
_entity.pdbx_description
1 polymer ?
#
loop_
_entity_poly.entity_id
_entity_poly.type
_entity_poly.pdbx_seq_one_letter_code
_entity_poly.pdbx_strand_id
1 'polypeptide(L)'
;MSLKNAKVLTISQSIHPFLDECEMALTSRNLPQGILDSGNEIRVFMPKFGCINERRHQLHEVIRLSGMNLIINDTDHALLIKVASVPSARMQVYFIDNEEYFKRKNILHDKNDKFHPDNDERALFFARGVLETVRKLGWVPDIIHLHGWMSAFAPLYIRQRMA
;
A
#
# COMPACT_ATOMS: atom_id res chain seq x y z
N MET A 1 9.81 8.17 26.15
CA MET A 1 10.94 8.42 25.21
C MET A 1 10.30 8.81 23.88
N SER A 2 10.47 10.05 23.41
CA SER A 2 9.98 10.44 22.06
C SER A 2 10.92 9.82 21.04
N LEU A 3 10.42 8.93 20.19
CA LEU A 3 11.16 8.46 19.01
C LEU A 3 11.32 9.65 18.08
N LYS A 4 12.48 10.32 18.12
CA LYS A 4 12.86 11.36 17.17
C LYS A 4 13.58 10.71 16.00
N ASN A 5 13.24 11.13 14.78
CA ASN A 5 13.83 10.68 13.51
C ASN A 5 13.59 9.20 13.16
N ALA A 6 12.51 8.60 13.65
CA ALA A 6 12.14 7.24 13.27
C ALA A 6 11.63 7.19 11.83
N LYS A 7 11.87 6.07 11.15
CA LYS A 7 11.33 5.73 9.84
C LYS A 7 10.14 4.81 10.01
N VAL A 8 8.94 5.29 9.70
CA VAL A 8 7.70 4.53 9.86
C VAL A 8 7.09 4.16 8.53
N LEU A 9 7.00 2.86 8.26
CA LEU A 9 6.26 2.31 7.12
C LEU A 9 4.81 2.07 7.52
N THR A 10 3.87 2.70 6.82
CA THR A 10 2.44 2.42 6.96
C THR A 10 1.96 1.62 5.75
N ILE A 11 1.45 0.42 5.97
CA ILE A 11 0.86 -0.43 4.94
C ILE A 11 -0.63 -0.55 5.26
N SER A 12 -1.48 0.00 4.40
CA SER A 12 -2.91 0.03 4.64
C SER A 12 -3.72 -0.43 3.46
N GLN A 13 -4.76 -1.22 3.75
CA GLN A 13 -5.76 -1.59 2.77
C GLN A 13 -6.65 -0.41 2.36
N SER A 14 -6.86 0.60 3.22
CA SER A 14 -7.75 1.73 2.91
C SER A 14 -7.22 3.05 3.44
N ILE A 15 -7.27 4.09 2.62
CA ILE A 15 -6.79 5.43 2.95
C ILE A 15 -7.74 6.47 2.34
N HIS A 16 -8.22 7.40 3.17
CA HIS A 16 -8.96 8.57 2.71
C HIS A 16 -7.97 9.64 2.16
N PRO A 17 -8.23 10.32 1.04
CA PRO A 17 -9.48 10.39 0.27
C PRO A 17 -9.54 9.46 -0.96
N PHE A 18 -8.64 8.48 -1.07
CA PHE A 18 -8.59 7.61 -2.26
C PHE A 18 -9.71 6.57 -2.27
N LEU A 19 -10.08 6.09 -1.08
CA LEU A 19 -11.28 5.28 -0.86
C LEU A 19 -12.28 6.02 0.04
N ASP A 20 -13.50 5.48 0.07
CA ASP A 20 -14.58 6.00 0.91
C ASP A 20 -14.19 6.03 2.39
N GLU A 21 -14.81 6.97 3.10
CA GLU A 21 -14.53 7.18 4.51
C GLU A 21 -14.99 6.00 5.36
N CYS A 22 -14.06 5.48 6.15
CA CYS A 22 -14.31 4.55 7.24
C CYS A 22 -13.23 4.73 8.30
N GLU A 23 -13.40 4.12 9.47
CA GLU A 23 -12.45 4.27 10.58
C GLU A 23 -11.01 3.91 10.19
N MET A 24 -10.84 2.81 9.44
CA MET A 24 -9.52 2.40 8.93
C MET A 24 -8.95 3.42 7.94
N ALA A 25 -9.77 3.95 7.03
CA ALA A 25 -9.33 4.92 6.03
C ALA A 25 -8.89 6.24 6.66
N LEU A 26 -9.62 6.70 7.68
CA LEU A 26 -9.30 7.90 8.44
C LEU A 26 -8.05 7.69 9.30
N THR A 27 -7.96 6.56 10.01
CA THR A 27 -6.78 6.22 10.83
C THR A 27 -5.53 6.14 9.97
N SER A 28 -5.61 5.45 8.82
CA SER A 28 -4.49 5.30 7.89
C SER A 28 -4.10 6.59 7.17
N ARG A 29 -4.94 7.64 7.25
CA ARG A 29 -4.62 8.99 6.78
C ARG A 29 -4.05 9.86 7.90
N ASN A 30 -4.66 9.83 9.10
CA ASN A 30 -4.35 10.74 10.20
C ASN A 30 -3.08 10.30 10.94
N LEU A 31 -2.89 8.99 11.17
CA LEU A 31 -1.76 8.46 11.91
C LEU A 31 -0.41 8.76 11.23
N PRO A 32 -0.18 8.41 9.95
CA PRO A 32 1.08 8.76 9.29
C PRO A 32 1.27 10.28 9.18
N GLN A 33 0.19 11.06 8.98
CA GLN A 33 0.27 12.52 9.00
C GLN A 33 0.82 13.03 10.35
N GLY A 34 0.28 12.57 11.48
CA GLY A 34 0.77 12.98 12.80
C GLY A 34 2.22 12.54 13.07
N ILE A 35 2.64 11.40 12.54
CA ILE A 35 4.03 10.93 12.62
C ILE A 35 4.96 11.86 11.85
N LEU A 36 4.57 12.24 10.62
CA LEU A 36 5.30 13.21 9.80
C LEU A 36 5.39 14.58 10.48
N ASP A 37 4.26 15.09 11.00
CA ASP A 37 4.19 16.37 11.71
C ASP A 37 5.05 16.39 12.99
N SER A 38 5.32 15.21 13.57
CA SER A 38 6.22 15.03 14.70
C SER A 38 7.71 15.01 14.32
N GLY A 39 8.04 15.21 13.04
CA GLY A 39 9.42 15.26 12.54
C GLY A 39 10.03 13.90 12.17
N ASN A 40 9.21 12.86 12.02
CA ASN A 40 9.65 11.52 11.61
C ASN A 40 9.50 11.33 10.09
N GLU A 41 10.18 10.32 9.56
CA GLU A 41 10.05 9.95 8.16
C GLU A 41 8.94 8.92 7.98
N ILE A 42 8.12 9.09 6.93
CA ILE A 42 7.06 8.13 6.60
C ILE A 42 7.16 7.61 5.17
N ARG A 43 6.70 6.38 4.99
CA ARG A 43 6.31 5.83 3.69
C ARG A 43 4.96 5.17 3.85
N VAL A 44 4.01 5.48 2.98
CA VAL A 44 2.64 4.99 3.08
C VAL A 44 2.28 4.24 1.81
N PHE A 45 1.77 3.01 1.95
CA PHE A 45 1.41 2.14 0.85
C PHE A 45 -0.06 1.71 0.94
N MET A 46 -0.72 1.63 -0.22
CA MET A 46 -2.03 0.99 -0.36
C MET A 46 -2.19 0.28 -1.71
N PRO A 47 -3.17 -0.62 -1.87
CA PRO A 47 -3.50 -1.17 -3.18
C PRO A 47 -4.14 -0.10 -4.09
N LYS A 48 -3.82 -0.14 -5.38
CA LYS A 48 -4.51 0.65 -6.40
C LYS A 48 -5.82 -0.05 -6.79
N PHE A 49 -6.88 0.04 -5.99
CA PHE A 49 -8.17 -0.51 -6.43
C PHE A 49 -8.73 0.23 -7.65
N GLY A 50 -9.43 -0.47 -8.53
CA GLY A 50 -9.92 0.06 -9.80
C GLY A 50 -11.01 1.13 -9.67
N CYS A 51 -11.58 1.29 -8.48
CA CYS A 51 -12.47 2.40 -8.14
C CYS A 51 -11.72 3.73 -7.90
N ILE A 52 -10.40 3.70 -7.66
CA ILE A 52 -9.58 4.90 -7.42
C ILE A 52 -9.39 5.64 -8.74
N ASN A 53 -9.88 6.87 -8.81
CA ASN A 53 -9.81 7.68 -10.02
C ASN A 53 -8.43 8.34 -10.16
N GLU A 54 -7.61 7.81 -11.07
CA GLU A 54 -6.24 8.28 -11.29
C GLU A 54 -6.16 9.76 -11.68
N ARG A 55 -7.07 10.23 -12.55
CA ARG A 55 -7.07 11.63 -13.02
C ARG A 55 -7.45 12.59 -11.91
N ARG A 56 -8.50 12.27 -11.14
CA ARG A 56 -8.97 13.10 -10.01
C ARG A 56 -7.88 13.26 -8.95
N HIS A 57 -7.17 12.18 -8.66
CA HIS A 57 -6.15 12.14 -7.62
C HIS A 57 -4.73 12.39 -8.13
N GLN A 58 -4.56 12.64 -9.43
CA GLN A 58 -3.27 12.89 -10.08
C GLN A 58 -2.24 11.79 -9.79
N LEU A 59 -2.67 10.53 -9.87
CA LEU A 59 -1.76 9.40 -9.74
C LEU A 59 -0.81 9.40 -10.93
N HIS A 60 0.49 9.33 -10.65
CA HIS A 60 1.50 9.15 -11.68
C HIS A 60 2.34 7.92 -11.39
N GLU A 61 2.76 7.26 -12.46
CA GLU A 61 3.61 6.09 -12.34
C GLU A 61 5.03 6.48 -11.90
N VAL A 62 5.65 5.63 -11.09
CA VAL A 62 7.03 5.74 -10.67
C VAL A 62 7.86 4.71 -11.45
N ILE A 63 8.19 5.05 -12.70
CA ILE A 63 8.84 4.16 -13.68
C ILE A 63 10.07 3.44 -13.10
N ARG A 64 10.91 4.16 -12.33
CA ARG A 64 12.11 3.59 -11.70
C ARG A 64 11.82 2.49 -10.68
N LEU A 65 10.61 2.46 -10.10
CA LEU A 65 10.18 1.45 -9.14
C LEU A 65 9.36 0.34 -9.81
N SER A 66 8.58 0.67 -10.85
CA SER A 66 7.82 -0.26 -11.70
C SER A 66 8.71 -1.21 -12.54
N GLY A 67 8.06 -2.15 -13.22
CA GLY A 67 8.66 -2.97 -14.29
C GLY A 67 9.36 -4.23 -13.81
N MET A 68 9.12 -4.64 -12.57
CA MET A 68 9.58 -5.91 -12.02
C MET A 68 8.42 -6.89 -11.94
N ASN A 69 8.68 -8.19 -11.99
CA ASN A 69 7.65 -9.21 -11.80
C ASN A 69 7.70 -9.78 -10.40
N LEU A 70 6.53 -10.07 -9.83
CA LEU A 70 6.37 -10.85 -8.62
C LEU A 70 5.77 -12.20 -8.98
N ILE A 71 6.42 -13.27 -8.55
CA ILE A 71 5.90 -14.62 -8.71
C ILE A 71 4.85 -14.87 -7.61
N ILE A 72 3.59 -15.05 -7.97
CA ILE A 72 2.49 -15.48 -7.08
C ILE A 72 1.92 -16.75 -7.68
N ASN A 73 1.81 -17.82 -6.87
CA ASN A 73 1.25 -19.10 -7.33
C ASN A 73 1.90 -19.59 -8.65
N ASP A 74 3.24 -19.60 -8.70
CA ASP A 74 4.07 -19.97 -9.86
C ASP A 74 3.81 -19.17 -11.16
N THR A 75 3.11 -18.02 -11.06
CA THR A 75 2.81 -17.13 -12.17
C THR A 75 3.49 -15.77 -11.95
N ASP A 76 4.08 -15.23 -13.02
CA ASP A 76 4.70 -13.90 -13.01
C ASP A 76 3.68 -12.80 -13.21
N HIS A 77 3.58 -11.89 -12.25
CA HIS A 77 2.70 -10.72 -12.31
C HIS A 77 3.50 -9.42 -12.26
N ALA A 78 3.25 -8.52 -13.21
CA ALA A 78 3.93 -7.23 -13.28
C ALA A 78 3.57 -6.33 -12.10
N LEU A 79 4.59 -5.78 -11.43
CA LEU A 79 4.47 -4.79 -10.36
C LEU A 79 4.58 -3.38 -10.92
N LEU A 80 3.47 -2.64 -10.85
CA LEU A 80 3.41 -1.23 -11.18
C LEU A 80 3.31 -0.41 -9.88
N ILE A 81 4.07 0.68 -9.81
CA ILE A 81 4.05 1.58 -8.66
C ILE A 81 3.55 2.93 -9.11
N LYS A 82 2.44 3.39 -8.51
CA LYS A 82 1.96 4.77 -8.69
C LYS A 82 2.16 5.55 -7.40
N VAL A 83 2.13 6.87 -7.48
CA VAL A 83 2.15 7.73 -6.31
C VAL A 83 1.20 8.90 -6.51
N ALA A 84 0.58 9.33 -5.42
CA ALA A 84 -0.19 10.56 -5.36
C ALA A 84 0.01 11.25 -4.00
N SER A 85 -0.16 12.55 -4.00
CA SER A 85 -0.12 13.36 -2.76
C SER A 85 -1.53 13.50 -2.20
N VAL A 86 -1.66 13.39 -0.88
CA VAL A 86 -2.87 13.81 -0.16
C VAL A 86 -2.79 15.33 0.05
N PRO A 87 -3.61 16.16 -0.63
CA PRO A 87 -3.39 17.60 -0.68
C PRO A 87 -3.39 18.28 0.69
N SER A 88 -4.26 17.84 1.60
CA SER A 88 -4.40 18.39 2.95
C SER A 88 -3.27 18.01 3.90
N ALA A 89 -2.50 16.97 3.60
CA ALA A 89 -1.50 16.39 4.50
C ALA A 89 -0.06 16.52 3.98
N ARG A 90 0.14 16.98 2.73
CA ARG A 90 1.44 16.98 2.02
C ARG A 90 2.17 15.62 2.10
N MET A 91 1.38 14.55 2.23
CA MET A 91 1.84 13.18 2.41
C MET A 91 1.74 12.44 1.07
N GLN A 92 2.81 11.76 0.68
CA GLN A 92 2.81 10.90 -0.50
C GLN A 92 2.35 9.49 -0.14
N VAL A 93 1.47 8.93 -0.97
CA VAL A 93 1.00 7.55 -0.87
C VAL A 93 1.43 6.80 -2.12
N TYR A 94 2.13 5.70 -1.92
CA TYR A 94 2.52 4.77 -2.96
C TYR A 94 1.41 3.72 -3.16
N PHE A 95 1.09 3.45 -4.40
CA PHE A 95 0.08 2.49 -4.79
C PHE A 95 0.75 1.28 -5.41
N ILE A 96 0.44 0.11 -4.88
CA ILE A 96 0.77 -1.16 -5.52
C ILE A 96 -0.33 -1.46 -6.54
N ASP A 97 0.03 -1.51 -7.81
CA ASP A 97 -0.89 -1.72 -8.93
C ASP A 97 -0.48 -2.95 -9.74
N ASN A 98 -1.49 -3.60 -10.29
CA ASN A 98 -1.39 -4.74 -11.19
C ASN A 98 -2.73 -4.89 -11.92
N GLU A 99 -2.68 -5.07 -13.24
CA GLU A 99 -3.87 -5.07 -14.09
C GLU A 99 -4.81 -6.26 -13.83
N GLU A 100 -4.30 -7.38 -13.34
CA GLU A 100 -5.09 -8.59 -13.09
C GLU A 100 -5.76 -8.54 -11.70
N TYR A 101 -5.00 -8.07 -10.71
CA TYR A 101 -5.40 -8.08 -9.30
C TYR A 101 -6.24 -6.87 -8.87
N PHE A 102 -5.96 -5.67 -9.36
CA PHE A 102 -6.57 -4.47 -8.80
C PHE A 102 -7.40 -3.63 -9.77
N LYS A 103 -7.53 -4.01 -11.04
CA LYS A 103 -8.34 -3.30 -12.06
C LYS A 103 -9.84 -3.28 -11.77
N ARG A 104 -10.34 -4.20 -10.95
CA ARG A 104 -11.77 -4.29 -10.59
C ARG A 104 -12.24 -3.08 -9.78
N LYS A 105 -13.47 -2.63 -10.05
CA LYS A 105 -14.12 -1.55 -9.29
C LYS A 105 -14.62 -2.01 -7.91
N ASN A 106 -14.98 -3.28 -7.78
CA ASN A 106 -15.27 -3.87 -6.47
C ASN A 106 -13.96 -4.12 -5.71
N ILE A 107 -13.97 -3.84 -4.41
CA ILE A 107 -12.78 -3.93 -3.57
C ILE A 107 -12.58 -5.36 -3.09
N LEU A 108 -13.44 -5.87 -2.20
CA LEU A 108 -13.31 -7.21 -1.59
C LEU A 108 -14.43 -8.17 -2.00
N HIS A 109 -15.64 -7.63 -2.20
CA HIS A 109 -16.83 -8.39 -2.48
C HIS A 109 -17.44 -7.97 -3.82
N ASP A 110 -18.08 -8.90 -4.50
CA ASP A 110 -18.83 -8.62 -5.70
C ASP A 110 -20.16 -7.90 -5.41
N LYS A 111 -20.97 -7.69 -6.45
CA LYS A 111 -22.27 -7.01 -6.34
C LYS A 111 -23.32 -7.75 -5.49
N ASN A 112 -23.09 -9.04 -5.22
CA ASN A 112 -23.96 -9.89 -4.41
C ASN A 112 -23.35 -10.12 -3.00
N ASP A 113 -22.38 -9.29 -2.61
CA ASP A 113 -21.64 -9.39 -1.34
C ASP A 113 -20.86 -10.71 -1.17
N LYS A 114 -20.48 -11.35 -2.29
CA LYS A 114 -19.63 -12.54 -2.25
C LYS A 114 -18.16 -12.15 -2.29
N PHE A 115 -17.38 -12.67 -1.33
CA PHE A 115 -15.93 -12.44 -1.26
C PHE A 115 -15.25 -12.96 -2.53
N HIS A 116 -14.37 -12.15 -3.12
CA HIS A 116 -13.64 -12.56 -4.30
C HIS A 116 -12.70 -13.73 -3.99
N PRO A 117 -12.66 -14.77 -4.84
CA PRO A 117 -11.88 -15.98 -4.57
C PRO A 117 -10.37 -15.76 -4.61
N ASP A 118 -9.90 -14.70 -5.27
CA ASP A 118 -8.48 -14.35 -5.44
C ASP A 118 -8.00 -13.28 -4.45
N ASN A 119 -8.80 -12.94 -3.44
CA ASN A 119 -8.45 -11.91 -2.46
C ASN A 119 -7.17 -12.24 -1.68
N ASP A 120 -6.92 -13.52 -1.42
CA ASP A 120 -5.69 -14.03 -0.84
C ASP A 120 -4.48 -13.74 -1.73
N GLU A 121 -4.54 -14.06 -3.02
CA GLU A 121 -3.47 -13.75 -3.98
C GLU A 121 -3.23 -12.24 -4.06
N ARG A 122 -4.29 -11.43 -4.09
CA ARG A 122 -4.20 -9.96 -4.07
C ARG A 122 -3.50 -9.45 -2.80
N ALA A 123 -3.78 -10.04 -1.65
CA ALA A 123 -3.13 -9.69 -0.39
C ALA A 123 -1.64 -10.08 -0.38
N LEU A 124 -1.30 -11.27 -0.90
CA LEU A 124 0.08 -11.71 -1.04
C LEU A 124 0.87 -10.83 -2.01
N PHE A 125 0.29 -10.54 -3.18
CA PHE A 125 0.87 -9.64 -4.17
C PHE A 125 1.09 -8.25 -3.58
N PHE A 126 0.10 -7.70 -2.87
CA PHE A 126 0.22 -6.41 -2.20
C PHE A 126 1.36 -6.39 -1.19
N ALA A 127 1.38 -7.34 -0.25
CA ALA A 127 2.41 -7.42 0.78
C ALA A 127 3.81 -7.55 0.18
N ARG A 128 4.01 -8.44 -0.80
CA ARG A 128 5.30 -8.61 -1.48
C ARG A 128 5.68 -7.37 -2.29
N GLY A 129 4.73 -6.77 -3.00
CA GLY A 129 4.96 -5.55 -3.77
C GLY A 129 5.43 -4.39 -2.91
N VAL A 130 4.87 -4.22 -1.71
CA VAL A 130 5.36 -3.22 -0.76
C VAL A 130 6.80 -3.51 -0.35
N LEU A 131 7.11 -4.74 0.08
CA LEU A 131 8.45 -5.07 0.58
C LEU A 131 9.53 -4.96 -0.50
N GLU A 132 9.26 -5.42 -1.72
CA GLU A 132 10.20 -5.28 -2.84
C GLU A 132 10.40 -3.81 -3.21
N THR A 133 9.35 -2.99 -3.14
CA THR A 133 9.45 -1.54 -3.40
C THR A 133 10.27 -0.84 -2.32
N VAL A 134 10.03 -1.15 -1.04
CA VAL A 134 10.78 -0.61 0.10
C VAL A 134 12.27 -0.99 0.00
N ARG A 135 12.56 -2.25 -0.36
CA ARG A 135 13.93 -2.73 -0.61
C ARG A 135 14.60 -1.98 -1.76
N LYS A 136 13.90 -1.79 -2.88
CA LYS A 136 14.41 -1.05 -4.05
C LYS A 136 14.66 0.43 -3.76
N LEU A 137 13.90 1.01 -2.83
CA LEU A 137 14.13 2.38 -2.34
C LEU A 137 15.38 2.49 -1.46
N GLY A 138 15.96 1.38 -0.98
CA GLY A 138 17.04 1.40 0.01
C GLY A 138 16.62 2.05 1.33
N TRP A 139 15.32 2.02 1.65
CA TRP A 139 14.76 2.69 2.81
C TRP A 139 14.29 1.66 3.83
N VAL A 140 15.00 1.53 4.94
CA VAL A 140 14.71 0.55 5.99
C VAL A 140 13.87 1.20 7.08
N PRO A 141 12.62 0.74 7.33
CA PRO A 141 11.80 1.24 8.42
C PRO A 141 12.27 0.74 9.78
N ASP A 142 12.16 1.58 10.80
CA ASP A 142 12.30 1.19 12.21
C ASP A 142 10.99 0.57 12.74
N ILE A 143 9.85 1.07 12.24
CA ILE A 143 8.52 0.67 12.68
C ILE A 143 7.63 0.43 11.46
N ILE A 144 6.83 -0.63 11.51
CA ILE A 144 5.85 -0.95 10.47
C ILE A 144 4.46 -0.99 11.09
N HIS A 145 3.57 -0.11 10.62
CA HIS A 145 2.15 -0.09 10.97
C HIS A 145 1.34 -0.77 9.87
N LEU A 146 0.52 -1.74 10.27
CA LEU A 146 -0.30 -2.56 9.37
C LEU A 146 -1.77 -2.30 9.65
N HIS A 147 -2.52 -1.95 8.60
CA HIS A 147 -3.96 -1.66 8.69
C HIS A 147 -4.74 -2.48 7.67
N GLY A 148 -5.71 -3.25 8.17
CA GLY A 148 -6.54 -4.14 7.37
C GLY A 148 -5.87 -5.50 7.11
N TRP A 149 -6.70 -6.50 6.86
CA TRP A 149 -6.27 -7.90 6.79
C TRP A 149 -5.32 -8.17 5.61
N MET A 150 -5.44 -7.44 4.50
CA MET A 150 -4.53 -7.60 3.36
C MET A 150 -3.07 -7.28 3.73
N SER A 151 -2.85 -6.36 4.67
CA SER A 151 -1.51 -6.00 5.14
C SER A 151 -0.90 -7.02 6.12
N ALA A 152 -1.72 -7.89 6.71
CA ALA A 152 -1.31 -8.85 7.73
C ALA A 152 -0.38 -9.96 7.20
N PHE A 153 -0.23 -10.09 5.87
CA PHE A 153 0.74 -11.00 5.25
C PHE A 153 2.16 -10.43 5.21
N ALA A 154 2.34 -9.11 5.37
CA ALA A 154 3.67 -8.49 5.31
C ALA A 154 4.67 -9.05 6.37
N PRO A 155 4.29 -9.26 7.65
CA PRO A 155 5.19 -9.84 8.66
C PRO A 155 5.75 -11.21 8.30
N LEU A 156 4.98 -12.05 7.61
CA LEU A 156 5.42 -13.39 7.20
C LEU A 156 6.66 -13.29 6.29
N TYR A 157 6.65 -12.34 5.37
CA TYR A 157 7.74 -12.11 4.43
C TYR A 157 8.92 -11.36 5.03
N ILE A 158 8.68 -10.44 5.97
CA ILE A 158 9.75 -9.70 6.67
C ILE A 158 10.66 -10.68 7.42
N ARG A 159 10.07 -11.59 8.20
CA ARG A 159 10.84 -12.59 8.96
C ARG A 159 11.67 -13.53 8.08
N GLN A 160 11.18 -13.83 6.87
CA GLN A 160 11.82 -14.78 5.97
C GLN A 160 12.91 -14.15 5.08
N ARG A 161 12.89 -12.83 4.86
CA ARG A 161 13.75 -12.15 3.87
C ARG A 161 14.60 -11.00 4.41
N MET A 162 14.41 -10.57 5.66
CA MET A 162 15.19 -9.50 6.29
C MET A 162 16.07 -9.99 7.46
N ALA A 163 16.33 -11.30 7.52
CA ALA A 163 17.33 -11.92 8.39
C ALA A 163 18.61 -12.23 7.62
#